data_AF-A0A917UUH0-F1
#
_entry.id   AF-A0A917UUH0-F1
#
_cell.length_a   1.000
_cell.length_b   1.000
_cell.length_c   1.000
_cell.angle_alpha   90.00
_cell.angle_beta   90.00
_cell.angle_gamma   90.00
#
_symmetry.space_group_name_H-M   'P 1'
#
loop_
_entity.id
_entity.type
_entity.pdbx_description
1 polymer ?
#
loop_
_entity_poly.entity_id
_entity_poly.type
_entity_poly.pdbx_seq_one_letter_code
_entity_poly.pdbx_strand_id
1 'polypeptide(L)'
;MNITVFDALLVSLWAAVTALGARRGLGGAVWGVLGVAACFLVNLLAPNGLVGLVAALLLGVGAVLAARRLIREPLTETWHLLAGGLGGFALGAVLVGTLALNFPIQTVGDVRRYPSDTLPGPVYYPLYNSYIRQSLNTLWGPNGNTALRVLLIPDQQHLPAPAARRR
;
A
#
# COMPACT_ATOMS: atom_id res chain seq x y z
N MET A 1 -2.35 -4.58 24.95
CA MET A 1 -2.30 -4.39 23.49
C MET A 1 -1.17 -3.41 23.25
N ASN A 2 -0.06 -3.85 22.66
CA ASN A 2 1.17 -3.05 22.62
C ASN A 2 1.31 -2.42 21.23
N ILE A 3 1.23 -1.09 21.15
CA ILE A 3 1.58 -0.34 19.95
C ILE A 3 3.09 -0.42 19.78
N THR A 4 3.53 -0.86 18.60
CA THR A 4 4.96 -1.02 18.30
C THR A 4 5.55 0.25 17.68
N VAL A 5 6.87 0.38 17.69
CA VAL A 5 7.57 1.47 16.97
C VAL A 5 7.23 1.43 15.48
N PHE A 6 7.04 0.23 14.92
CA PHE A 6 6.61 0.06 13.53
C PHE A 6 5.22 0.63 13.28
N ASP A 7 4.25 0.36 14.18
CA ASP A 7 2.90 0.96 14.08
C ASP A 7 2.97 2.49 14.15
N ALA A 8 3.80 3.05 15.05
CA ALA A 8 3.98 4.49 15.16
C ALA A 8 4.51 5.10 13.85
N LEU A 9 5.53 4.49 13.24
CA LEU A 9 6.08 4.93 11.95
C LEU A 9 5.04 4.88 10.83
N LEU A 10 4.24 3.81 10.77
CA LEU A 10 3.17 3.67 9.79
C LEU A 10 2.08 4.73 9.98
N VAL A 11 1.66 4.99 11.21
CA VAL A 11 0.65 6.02 11.52
C VAL A 11 1.20 7.41 11.18
N SER A 12 2.47 7.70 11.48
CA SER A 12 3.10 8.97 11.10
C SER A 12 3.16 9.15 9.58
N LEU A 13 3.52 8.09 8.84
CA LEU A 13 3.50 8.11 7.38
C LEU A 13 2.08 8.36 6.85
N TRP A 14 1.10 7.65 7.39
CA TRP A 14 -0.31 7.81 7.00
C TRP A 14 -0.80 9.24 7.21
N ALA A 15 -0.53 9.80 8.39
CA ALA A 15 -0.88 11.16 8.75
C ALA A 15 -0.19 12.17 7.84
N ALA A 16 1.09 11.97 7.52
CA ALA A 16 1.84 12.86 6.62
C ALA A 16 1.26 12.87 5.21
N VAL A 17 0.93 11.70 4.65
CA VAL A 17 0.32 11.59 3.31
C VAL A 17 -1.09 12.20 3.30
N THR A 18 -1.87 11.98 4.36
CA THR A 18 -3.20 12.57 4.53
C THR A 18 -3.13 14.10 4.60
N ALA A 19 -2.24 14.63 5.44
CA ALA A 19 -2.01 16.06 5.57
C ALA A 19 -1.53 16.68 4.24
N LEU A 20 -0.66 15.99 3.51
CA LEU A 20 -0.21 16.42 2.19
C LEU A 20 -1.37 16.47 1.18
N GLY A 21 -2.26 15.48 1.21
CA GLY A 21 -3.50 15.48 0.43
C GLY A 21 -4.39 16.66 0.78
N ALA A 22 -4.65 16.87 2.08
CA ALA A 22 -5.47 17.98 2.57
C ALA A 22 -4.91 19.34 2.13
N ARG A 23 -3.59 19.56 2.26
CA ARG A 23 -2.92 20.80 1.84
C ARG A 23 -3.01 21.07 0.34
N ARG A 24 -3.23 20.04 -0.48
CA ARG A 24 -3.38 20.15 -1.94
C ARG A 24 -4.83 20.29 -2.39
N GLY A 25 -5.80 20.27 -1.48
CA GLY A 25 -7.22 20.40 -1.80
C GLY A 25 -7.69 19.37 -2.84
N LEU A 26 -8.44 19.79 -3.85
CA LEU A 26 -8.85 18.92 -4.98
C LEU A 26 -7.66 18.25 -5.69
N GLY A 27 -6.51 18.90 -5.74
CA GLY A 27 -5.30 18.32 -6.31
C GLY A 27 -4.78 17.12 -5.50
N GLY A 28 -5.02 17.13 -4.19
CA GLY A 28 -4.76 15.99 -3.31
C GLY A 28 -5.69 14.82 -3.57
N ALA A 29 -6.96 15.10 -3.89
CA ALA A 29 -7.95 14.09 -4.23
C ALA A 29 -7.58 13.37 -5.54
N VAL A 30 -7.31 14.17 -6.59
CA VAL A 30 -6.88 13.67 -7.90
C VAL A 30 -5.57 12.91 -7.78
N TRP A 31 -4.60 13.45 -7.02
CA TRP A 31 -3.33 12.76 -6.78
C TRP A 31 -3.50 11.44 -6.05
N GLY A 32 -4.35 11.39 -5.02
CA GLY A 32 -4.64 10.16 -4.29
C GLY A 32 -5.27 9.10 -5.18
N VAL A 33 -6.31 9.46 -5.93
CA VAL A 33 -7.00 8.54 -6.87
C VAL A 33 -6.06 8.05 -7.96
N LEU A 34 -5.31 8.96 -8.60
CA LEU A 34 -4.36 8.59 -9.65
C LEU A 34 -3.21 7.73 -9.11
N GLY A 35 -2.73 8.01 -7.91
CA GLY A 35 -1.69 7.20 -7.27
C GLY A 35 -2.17 5.78 -6.98
N VAL A 36 -3.36 5.63 -6.40
CA VAL A 36 -3.96 4.30 -6.15
C VAL A 36 -4.20 3.56 -7.46
N ALA A 37 -4.75 4.23 -8.48
CA ALA A 37 -5.00 3.65 -9.79
C ALA A 37 -3.68 3.23 -10.48
N ALA A 38 -2.64 4.06 -10.40
CA ALA A 38 -1.32 3.75 -10.94
C ALA A 38 -0.71 2.53 -10.23
N CYS A 39 -0.76 2.47 -8.90
CA CYS A 39 -0.31 1.30 -8.15
C CYS A 39 -1.06 0.03 -8.57
N PHE A 40 -2.39 0.12 -8.70
CA PHE A 40 -3.21 -1.02 -9.14
C PHE A 40 -2.82 -1.50 -10.54
N LEU A 41 -2.71 -0.58 -11.50
CA LEU A 41 -2.35 -0.90 -12.89
C LEU A 41 -0.94 -1.47 -12.98
N VAL A 42 0.03 -0.87 -12.28
CA VAL A 42 1.40 -1.37 -12.26
C VAL A 42 1.45 -2.79 -11.69
N ASN A 43 0.78 -3.03 -10.57
CA ASN A 43 0.78 -4.36 -9.93
C ASN A 43 0.06 -5.41 -10.78
N LEU A 44 -0.90 -5.01 -11.61
CA LEU A 44 -1.64 -5.90 -12.50
C LEU A 44 -0.87 -6.22 -13.78
N LEU A 45 -0.17 -5.24 -14.36
CA LEU A 45 0.44 -5.35 -15.68
C LEU A 45 1.96 -5.63 -15.66
N ALA A 46 2.66 -5.33 -14.57
CA ALA A 46 4.12 -5.46 -14.51
C ALA A 46 4.53 -6.78 -13.82
N PRO A 47 4.97 -7.81 -14.57
CA PRO A 47 5.48 -9.05 -13.98
C PRO A 47 6.85 -8.87 -13.32
N ASN A 48 7.59 -7.81 -13.67
CA ASN A 48 8.93 -7.53 -13.18
C ASN A 48 8.96 -6.23 -12.38
N GLY A 49 9.54 -6.26 -11.16
CA GLY A 49 9.62 -5.11 -10.27
C GLY A 49 10.31 -3.88 -10.88
N LEU A 50 11.32 -4.06 -11.74
CA LEU A 50 11.96 -2.95 -12.47
C LEU A 50 11.03 -2.30 -13.49
N VAL A 51 10.26 -3.10 -14.24
CA VAL A 51 9.27 -2.60 -15.20
C VAL A 51 8.17 -1.87 -14.46
N GLY A 52 7.74 -2.41 -13.32
CA GLY A 52 6.77 -1.77 -12.45
C GLY A 52 7.27 -0.44 -11.89
N LEU A 53 8.53 -0.36 -11.47
CA LEU A 53 9.14 0.88 -10.98
C LEU A 53 9.19 1.97 -12.06
N VAL A 54 9.60 1.62 -13.29
CA VAL A 54 9.63 2.57 -14.41
C VAL A 54 8.21 3.00 -14.77
N ALA A 55 7.25 2.07 -14.84
CA ALA A 55 5.85 2.38 -15.11
C ALA A 55 5.23 3.27 -14.01
N ALA A 56 5.52 2.99 -12.74
CA ALA A 56 5.08 3.81 -11.61
C ALA A 56 5.66 5.23 -11.67
N LEU A 57 6.94 5.37 -12.04
CA LEU A 57 7.56 6.68 -12.25
C LEU A 57 6.88 7.46 -13.39
N LEU A 58 6.65 6.82 -14.54
CA LEU A 58 6.01 7.45 -15.69
C LEU A 58 4.56 7.85 -15.38
N LEU A 59 3.79 6.97 -14.74
CA LEU A 59 2.41 7.25 -14.33
C LEU A 59 2.37 8.32 -13.23
N GLY A 60 3.32 8.32 -12.30
CA GLY A 60 3.42 9.34 -11.26
C GLY A 60 3.73 10.73 -11.83
N VAL A 61 4.68 10.82 -12.76
CA VAL A 61 4.99 12.08 -13.48
C VAL A 61 3.80 12.52 -14.31
N GLY A 62 3.17 11.60 -15.05
CA GLY A 62 1.97 11.88 -15.85
C GLY A 62 0.81 12.39 -14.99
N ALA A 63 0.57 11.78 -13.83
CA ALA A 63 -0.47 12.18 -12.89
C ALA A 63 -0.23 13.57 -12.30
N VAL A 64 1.01 13.89 -11.93
CA VAL A 64 1.37 15.23 -11.43
C VAL A 64 1.20 16.30 -12.51
N LEU A 65 1.61 16.00 -13.75
CA LEU A 65 1.43 16.91 -14.87
C LEU A 65 -0.05 17.10 -15.23
N ALA A 66 -0.83 16.03 -15.21
CA ALA A 66 -2.28 16.07 -15.43
C ALA A 66 -2.98 16.89 -14.35
N ALA A 67 -2.67 16.65 -13.07
CA ALA A 67 -3.23 17.40 -11.94
C ALA A 67 -2.88 18.90 -12.02
N ARG A 68 -1.64 19.24 -12.40
CA ARG A 68 -1.21 20.63 -12.62
C ARG A 68 -1.92 21.30 -13.80
N ARG A 69 -2.25 20.55 -14.85
CA ARG A 69 -3.01 21.07 -15.99
C ARG A 69 -4.48 21.28 -15.68
N LEU A 70 -5.07 20.38 -14.90
CA LEU A 70 -6.51 20.36 -14.61
C LEU A 70 -6.89 21.40 -13.55
N ILE A 71 -5.98 21.73 -12.62
CA ILE A 71 -6.22 22.65 -11.51
C ILE A 71 -5.34 23.88 -11.71
N ARG A 72 -5.85 24.84 -12.49
CA ARG A 72 -5.15 26.11 -12.76
C ARG A 72 -5.39 27.19 -11.71
N GLU A 73 -6.42 27.03 -10.87
CA GLU A 73 -6.72 27.98 -9.80
C GLU A 73 -6.70 27.30 -8.42
N PRO A 74 -6.16 27.95 -7.38
CA PRO A 74 -6.28 27.49 -6.01
C PRO A 74 -7.72 27.73 -5.53
N LEU A 75 -8.60 26.74 -5.67
CA LEU A 75 -9.96 26.85 -5.14
C LEU A 75 -9.95 26.72 -3.60
N THR A 76 -10.34 27.82 -2.94
CA THR A 76 -10.23 28.08 -1.50
C THR A 76 -11.33 27.47 -0.63
N GLU A 77 -12.31 26.76 -1.19
CA GLU A 77 -13.40 26.24 -0.37
C GLU A 77 -12.98 25.08 0.55
N THR A 78 -13.52 25.10 1.78
CA THR A 78 -13.25 24.12 2.85
C THR A 78 -13.52 22.67 2.40
N TRP A 79 -14.49 22.45 1.51
CA TRP A 79 -14.78 21.11 0.99
C TRP A 79 -13.64 20.52 0.15
N HIS A 80 -12.84 21.36 -0.52
CA HIS A 80 -11.69 20.89 -1.29
C HIS A 80 -10.59 20.32 -0.39
N LEU A 81 -10.38 20.90 0.80
CA LEU A 81 -9.43 20.38 1.78
C LEU A 81 -9.85 19.00 2.29
N LEU A 82 -11.16 18.79 2.52
CA LEU A 82 -11.71 17.49 2.89
C LEU A 82 -11.54 16.46 1.77
N ALA A 83 -11.86 16.81 0.53
CA ALA A 83 -11.66 15.93 -0.62
C ALA A 83 -10.17 15.56 -0.78
N GLY A 84 -9.26 16.53 -0.62
CA GLY A 84 -7.82 16.31 -0.64
C GLY A 84 -7.34 15.39 0.46
N GLY A 85 -7.85 15.60 1.69
CA GLY A 85 -7.57 14.77 2.84
C GLY A 85 -8.02 13.33 2.62
N LEU A 86 -9.22 13.10 2.07
CA LEU A 86 -9.71 11.77 1.73
C LEU A 86 -8.85 11.07 0.67
N GLY A 87 -8.40 11.80 -0.36
CA GLY A 87 -7.47 11.26 -1.36
C GLY A 87 -6.13 10.86 -0.76
N GLY A 88 -5.54 11.73 0.06
CA GLY A 88 -4.30 11.43 0.79
C GLY A 88 -4.47 10.29 1.80
N PHE A 89 -5.61 10.21 2.46
CA PHE A 89 -5.95 9.14 3.39
C PHE A 89 -6.02 7.78 2.69
N ALA A 90 -6.72 7.70 1.55
CA ALA A 90 -6.84 6.49 0.76
C ALA A 90 -5.47 6.03 0.23
N LEU A 91 -4.69 6.93 -0.35
CA LEU A 91 -3.33 6.62 -0.82
C LEU A 91 -2.43 6.19 0.34
N GLY A 92 -2.48 6.90 1.46
CA GLY A 92 -1.71 6.58 2.66
C GLY A 92 -2.07 5.20 3.22
N ALA A 93 -3.34 4.81 3.19
CA ALA A 93 -3.77 3.47 3.58
C ALA A 93 -3.18 2.39 2.67
N VAL A 94 -3.10 2.64 1.36
CA VAL A 94 -2.45 1.74 0.40
C VAL A 94 -0.94 1.62 0.68
N LEU A 95 -0.25 2.74 0.90
CA LEU A 95 1.18 2.75 1.22
C LEU A 95 1.48 2.03 2.54
N VAL A 96 0.71 2.30 3.58
CA VAL A 96 0.85 1.64 4.88
C VAL A 96 0.55 0.16 4.77
N GLY A 97 -0.52 -0.22 4.06
CA GLY A 97 -0.90 -1.61 3.87
C GLY A 97 0.15 -2.40 3.08
N THR A 98 0.66 -1.83 2.00
CA THR A 98 1.76 -2.43 1.23
C THR A 98 3.01 -2.59 2.09
N LEU A 99 3.48 -1.53 2.77
CA LEU A 99 4.64 -1.60 3.67
C LEU A 99 4.48 -2.63 4.79
N ALA A 100 3.30 -2.72 5.38
CA ALA A 100 3.00 -3.67 6.45
C ALA A 100 3.00 -5.14 5.97
N LEU A 101 2.86 -5.38 4.66
CA LEU A 101 2.75 -6.71 4.05
C LEU A 101 3.93 -7.08 3.14
N ASN A 102 4.86 -6.14 2.88
CA ASN A 102 5.96 -6.33 1.93
C ASN A 102 7.19 -7.08 2.51
N PHE A 103 7.10 -7.60 3.73
CA PHE A 103 8.21 -8.33 4.33
C PHE A 103 8.30 -9.75 3.76
N PRO A 104 9.50 -10.38 3.81
CA PRO A 104 9.66 -11.73 3.29
C PRO A 104 8.77 -12.74 4.03
N ILE A 105 8.22 -13.69 3.27
CA ILE A 105 7.53 -14.88 3.80
C ILE A 105 8.50 -16.04 3.81
N GLN A 106 8.48 -16.80 4.90
CA GLN A 106 9.19 -18.07 4.98
C GLN A 106 8.24 -19.22 4.65
N THR A 107 8.67 -20.11 3.77
CA THR A 107 7.96 -21.34 3.46
C THR A 107 8.70 -22.50 4.12
N VAL A 108 8.10 -23.13 5.13
CA VAL A 108 8.66 -24.30 5.83
C VAL A 108 7.75 -25.50 5.53
N GLY A 109 8.17 -26.35 4.59
CA GLY A 109 7.30 -27.39 4.04
C GLY A 109 6.09 -26.78 3.33
N ASP A 110 4.88 -27.22 3.69
CA ASP A 110 3.61 -26.69 3.17
C ASP A 110 3.11 -25.45 3.93
N VAL A 111 3.80 -25.02 5.00
CA VAL A 111 3.35 -23.92 5.86
C VAL A 111 4.06 -22.62 5.49
N ARG A 112 3.29 -21.58 5.16
CA ARG A 112 3.78 -20.20 4.98
C ARG A 112 3.68 -19.45 6.30
N ARG A 113 4.80 -18.86 6.75
CA ARG A 113 4.85 -18.00 7.94
C ARG A 113 5.22 -16.57 7.56
N TYR A 114 4.45 -15.63 8.09
CA TYR A 114 4.69 -14.19 7.95
C TYR A 114 4.72 -13.51 9.32
N PRO A 115 5.71 -12.63 9.59
CA PRO A 115 6.91 -12.38 8.77
C PRO A 115 7.92 -13.54 8.85
N SER A 116 8.92 -13.57 7.95
CA SER A 116 9.98 -14.59 7.95
C SER A 116 10.80 -14.57 9.25
N ASP A 117 11.09 -15.74 9.81
CA ASP A 117 11.93 -15.89 11.01
C ASP A 117 13.42 -15.63 10.71
N THR A 118 13.78 -15.42 9.44
CA THR A 118 15.13 -15.02 9.01
C THR A 118 15.40 -13.52 9.15
N LEU A 119 14.41 -12.72 9.52
CA LEU A 119 14.59 -11.29 9.74
C LEU A 119 15.42 -11.02 11.01
N PRO A 120 16.30 -10.00 11.00
CA PRO A 120 17.01 -9.58 12.20
C PRO A 120 16.02 -9.25 13.33
N GLY A 121 16.33 -9.68 14.56
CA GLY A 121 15.49 -9.48 15.75
C GLY A 121 14.91 -8.06 15.91
N PRO A 122 15.72 -6.98 15.74
CA PRO A 122 15.23 -5.60 15.84
C PRO A 122 14.12 -5.22 14.84
N VAL A 123 14.03 -5.92 13.70
CA VAL A 123 12.98 -5.73 12.70
C VAL A 123 11.83 -6.71 12.94
N TYR A 124 12.16 -7.95 13.28
CA TYR A 124 11.18 -9.01 13.51
C TYR A 124 10.22 -8.69 14.66
N TYR A 125 10.71 -8.28 15.83
CA TYR A 125 9.86 -8.10 17.01
C TYR A 125 8.80 -6.99 16.86
N PRO A 126 9.13 -5.77 16.36
CA PRO A 126 8.12 -4.74 16.14
C PRO A 126 7.12 -5.13 15.05
N LEU A 127 7.58 -5.77 13.97
CA LEU A 127 6.71 -6.20 12.88
C LEU A 127 5.77 -7.33 13.29
N TYR A 128 6.29 -8.31 14.05
CA TYR A 128 5.51 -9.43 14.52
C TYR A 128 4.38 -8.97 15.46
N ASN A 129 4.66 -8.02 16.33
CA ASN A 129 3.66 -7.51 17.29
C ASN A 129 2.80 -6.36 16.75
N SER A 130 3.00 -5.95 15.49
CA SER A 130 2.27 -4.83 14.89
C SER A 130 0.77 -5.08 14.79
N TYR A 131 -0.01 -4.12 15.28
CA TYR A 131 -1.46 -4.15 15.19
C TYR A 131 -1.95 -3.99 13.74
N ILE A 132 -1.36 -3.06 12.99
CA ILE A 132 -1.72 -2.81 11.59
C ILE A 132 -1.47 -4.06 10.74
N ARG A 133 -0.34 -4.75 10.98
CA ARG A 133 -0.05 -6.02 10.34
C ARG A 133 -1.12 -7.07 10.66
N GLN A 134 -1.46 -7.21 11.94
CA GLN A 134 -2.42 -8.22 12.40
C GLN A 134 -3.83 -8.01 11.81
N SER A 135 -4.29 -6.76 11.69
CA SER A 135 -5.59 -6.47 11.08
C SER A 135 -5.64 -6.81 9.58
N LEU A 136 -4.51 -6.63 8.88
CA LEU A 136 -4.34 -6.95 7.47
C LEU A 136 -4.13 -8.45 7.19
N ASN A 137 -3.85 -9.28 8.21
CA ASN A 137 -3.70 -10.74 8.03
C ASN A 137 -4.95 -11.38 7.40
N THR A 138 -6.14 -10.80 7.61
CA THR A 138 -7.40 -11.25 7.00
C THR A 138 -7.36 -11.27 5.48
N LEU A 139 -6.53 -10.42 4.85
CA LEU A 139 -6.33 -10.40 3.40
C LEU A 139 -5.68 -11.68 2.88
N TRP A 140 -4.92 -12.41 3.70
CA TRP A 140 -4.30 -13.68 3.32
C TRP A 140 -5.25 -14.88 3.39
N GLY A 141 -6.39 -14.77 4.09
CA GLY A 141 -7.36 -15.85 4.26
C GLY A 141 -8.16 -16.15 2.99
N PRO A 142 -8.80 -17.33 2.86
CA PRO A 142 -9.52 -17.74 1.64
C PRO A 142 -10.62 -16.75 1.17
N ASN A 143 -11.14 -15.92 2.08
CA ASN A 143 -12.17 -14.91 1.80
C ASN A 143 -11.61 -13.50 1.56
N GLY A 144 -10.29 -13.34 1.42
CA GLY A 144 -9.66 -12.05 1.19
C GLY A 144 -10.02 -11.47 -0.18
N ASN A 145 -10.34 -10.17 -0.23
CA ASN A 145 -10.72 -9.48 -1.47
C ASN A 145 -9.55 -9.48 -2.47
N THR A 146 -9.76 -10.09 -3.65
CA THR A 146 -8.76 -10.19 -4.72
C THR A 146 -8.23 -8.83 -5.17
N ALA A 147 -9.07 -7.80 -5.28
CA ALA A 147 -8.61 -6.47 -5.69
C ALA A 147 -7.69 -5.83 -4.65
N LEU A 148 -7.98 -6.03 -3.35
CA LEU A 148 -7.12 -5.54 -2.27
C LEU A 148 -5.80 -6.32 -2.19
N ARG A 149 -5.80 -7.62 -2.50
CA ARG A 149 -4.56 -8.39 -2.64
C ARG A 149 -3.70 -7.87 -3.77
N VAL A 150 -4.33 -7.55 -4.91
CA VAL A 150 -3.60 -7.02 -6.08
C VAL A 150 -2.93 -5.69 -5.74
N LEU A 151 -3.66 -4.85 -5.01
CA LEU A 151 -3.20 -3.53 -4.62
C LEU A 151 -2.13 -3.57 -3.53
N LEU A 152 -2.30 -4.41 -2.50
CA LEU A 152 -1.51 -4.37 -1.27
C LEU A 152 -0.38 -5.41 -1.22
N ILE A 153 -0.45 -6.46 -2.03
CA ILE A 153 0.48 -7.60 -1.98
C ILE A 153 0.95 -7.97 -3.40
N PRO A 154 1.63 -7.07 -4.13
CA PRO A 154 2.00 -7.28 -5.54
C PRO A 154 2.83 -8.54 -5.78
N ASP A 155 3.85 -8.74 -4.94
CA ASP A 155 4.88 -9.77 -5.20
C ASP A 155 4.39 -11.20 -4.96
N GLN A 156 3.25 -11.38 -4.31
CA GLN A 156 2.77 -12.71 -3.89
C GLN A 156 1.60 -13.25 -4.72
N GLN A 157 1.11 -12.47 -5.68
CA GLN A 157 0.06 -12.90 -6.60
C GLN A 157 0.49 -14.07 -7.49
N HIS A 158 1.79 -14.19 -7.73
CA HIS A 158 2.39 -15.18 -8.63
C HIS A 158 3.00 -16.37 -7.89
N LEU A 159 2.91 -16.42 -6.55
CA LEU A 159 3.42 -17.57 -5.82
C LEU A 159 2.56 -18.79 -6.15
N PRO A 160 3.16 -19.90 -6.61
CA PRO A 160 2.41 -21.10 -6.93
C PRO A 160 1.55 -21.52 -5.74
N ALA A 161 0.30 -21.90 -5.99
CA ALA A 161 -0.57 -22.44 -4.95
C ALA A 161 0.15 -23.64 -4.29
N PRO A 162 0.03 -23.82 -2.96
CA PRO A 162 0.55 -25.03 -2.32
C PRO A 162 -0.01 -26.24 -3.05
N ALA A 163 0.87 -27.15 -3.48
CA ALA A 163 0.51 -28.29 -4.30
C ALA A 163 -0.62 -29.06 -3.61
N ALA A 164 -1.78 -29.13 -4.25
CA ALA A 164 -2.89 -29.91 -3.73
C ALA A 164 -2.40 -31.35 -3.58
N ARG A 165 -2.37 -31.86 -2.35
CA ARG A 165 -2.10 -33.28 -2.06
C ARG A 165 -3.04 -34.11 -2.93
N ARG A 166 -2.49 -34.80 -3.93
CA ARG A 166 -3.10 -36.04 -4.40
C ARG A 166 -2.99 -37.01 -3.23
N ARG A 167 -4.12 -37.22 -2.55
CA ARG A 167 -4.29 -38.36 -1.65
C ARG A 167 -4.40 -39.63 -2.48
#